data_AF-A0AAD1HKI3-F1
#
_entry.id   AF-A0AAD1HKI3-F1
#
_cell.length_a   1.000
_cell.length_b   1.000
_cell.length_c   1.000
_cell.angle_alpha   90.00
_cell.angle_beta   90.00
_cell.angle_gamma   90.00
#
_symmetry.space_group_name_H-M   'P 1'
#
loop_
_entity.id
_entity.type
_entity.pdbx_description
1 polymer ?
#
loop_
_entity_poly.entity_id
_entity_poly.type
_entity_poly.pdbx_seq_one_letter_code
_entity_poly.pdbx_strand_id
1 'polypeptide(L)'
;MRLLRFAWANIRRRPERFVLSVLGIALAITCVTVVRTISSSFAITGADSVTDVLGGAQLWAVPAAGVHYDSSVQALVADGPVPAIDAPGGWRAIKTLSGTTDIGGTPVSLRGGDEIPDGQAVLGSGVAQRLGVHDGDRVSVGSQSLAVVVRGAGESVTVSTPLARTVVGDNGWWTVFAPTGQEKSRTLGSAFGDAVGLRSTSDPSVKPDPGGPGLIYDTVGGTGPLTFDQKFSALFSGKVTSSTLGIISIIGLVLGFIIAVSSFLAAVQERRREFGIMSSIGLADEVLYFFLVESAVVFVAAYVVGVLTAGVAVWLVIPGIATPVAWLQAAGMVAGFLPAMSIVGALIPVHRLLQNRPVDLLGAR
;
A
#
# COMPACT_ATOMS: atom_id res chain seq x y z
N MET A 1 20.51 16.36 -28.50
CA MET A 1 19.69 16.07 -29.71
C MET A 1 20.34 15.08 -30.70
N ARG A 2 21.62 15.19 -31.06
CA ARG A 2 22.27 14.23 -31.98
C ARG A 2 22.37 12.80 -31.42
N LEU A 3 22.72 12.64 -30.13
CA LEU A 3 22.81 11.35 -29.45
C LEU A 3 21.49 10.54 -29.48
N LEU A 4 20.36 11.20 -29.19
CA LEU A 4 19.03 10.57 -29.20
C LEU A 4 18.59 10.12 -30.61
N ARG A 5 18.92 10.88 -31.66
CA ARG A 5 18.62 10.48 -33.04
C ARG A 5 19.40 9.24 -33.47
N PHE A 6 20.66 9.12 -33.02
CA PHE A 6 21.46 7.92 -33.27
C PHE A 6 20.97 6.71 -32.48
N ALA A 7 20.66 6.86 -31.20
CA ALA A 7 20.05 5.80 -30.40
C ALA A 7 18.74 5.29 -31.04
N TRP A 8 17.88 6.20 -31.50
CA TRP A 8 16.64 5.85 -32.20
C TRP A 8 16.86 5.13 -33.54
N ALA A 9 17.83 5.59 -34.33
CA ALA A 9 18.19 4.93 -35.60
C ALA A 9 18.71 3.50 -35.36
N ASN A 10 19.38 3.27 -34.23
CA ASN A 10 19.90 1.97 -33.86
C ASN A 10 18.81 0.99 -33.41
N ILE A 11 17.86 1.48 -32.59
CA ILE A 11 16.68 0.70 -32.17
C ILE A 11 15.89 0.20 -33.40
N ARG A 12 15.72 1.04 -34.42
CA ARG A 12 15.04 0.66 -35.67
C ARG A 12 15.76 -0.41 -36.48
N ARG A 13 17.08 -0.56 -36.34
CA ARG A 13 17.87 -1.54 -37.10
C ARG A 13 17.77 -2.95 -36.51
N ARG A 14 17.49 -3.09 -35.21
CA ARG A 14 17.39 -4.39 -34.52
C ARG A 14 16.23 -4.38 -33.49
N PRO A 15 14.97 -4.33 -33.97
CA PRO A 15 13.81 -4.13 -33.09
C PRO A 15 13.57 -5.31 -32.13
N GLU A 16 13.83 -6.54 -32.57
CA GLU A 16 13.58 -7.76 -31.77
C GLU A 16 14.31 -7.72 -30.42
N ARG A 17 15.57 -7.28 -30.41
CA ARG A 17 16.37 -7.24 -29.18
C ARG A 17 15.96 -6.12 -28.26
N PHE A 18 15.70 -4.95 -28.84
CA PHE A 18 15.16 -3.84 -28.08
C PHE A 18 13.87 -4.26 -27.37
N VAL A 19 12.96 -4.93 -28.08
CA VAL A 19 11.71 -5.43 -27.51
C VAL A 19 11.98 -6.46 -26.41
N LEU A 20 12.85 -7.45 -26.63
CA LEU A 20 13.17 -8.47 -25.62
C LEU A 20 13.80 -7.88 -24.35
N SER A 21 14.74 -6.93 -24.48
CA SER A 21 15.34 -6.25 -23.32
C SER A 21 14.29 -5.40 -22.58
N VAL A 22 13.48 -4.65 -23.32
CA VAL A 22 12.41 -3.82 -22.76
C VAL A 22 11.39 -4.68 -22.02
N LEU A 23 10.94 -5.79 -22.59
CA LEU A 23 9.96 -6.69 -21.97
C LEU A 23 10.53 -7.37 -20.71
N GLY A 24 11.78 -7.84 -20.74
CA GLY A 24 12.41 -8.47 -19.57
C GLY A 24 12.55 -7.50 -18.39
N ILE A 25 12.99 -6.26 -18.65
CA ILE A 25 13.09 -5.21 -17.63
C ILE A 25 11.70 -4.76 -17.18
N ALA A 26 10.77 -4.56 -18.12
CA ALA A 26 9.41 -4.13 -17.84
C ALA A 26 8.67 -5.15 -16.97
N LEU A 27 8.90 -6.45 -17.15
CA LEU A 27 8.34 -7.51 -16.31
C LEU A 27 8.83 -7.39 -14.86
N ALA A 28 10.14 -7.21 -14.63
CA ALA A 28 10.67 -6.98 -13.29
C ALA A 28 10.08 -5.74 -12.64
N ILE A 29 10.03 -4.63 -13.38
CA ILE A 29 9.44 -3.38 -12.92
C ILE A 29 7.96 -3.59 -12.59
N THR A 30 7.22 -4.29 -13.45
CA THR A 30 5.80 -4.61 -13.23
C THR A 30 5.63 -5.35 -11.91
N CYS A 31 6.38 -6.43 -11.68
CA CYS A 31 6.27 -7.23 -10.46
C CYS A 31 6.50 -6.39 -9.19
N VAL A 32 7.53 -5.56 -9.18
CA VAL A 32 7.83 -4.68 -8.02
C VAL A 32 6.79 -3.59 -7.85
N THR A 33 6.41 -2.93 -8.93
CA THR A 33 5.42 -1.85 -8.89
C THR A 33 4.06 -2.39 -8.44
N VAL A 34 3.63 -3.58 -8.89
CA VAL A 34 2.39 -4.23 -8.42
C VAL A 34 2.43 -4.43 -6.91
N VAL A 35 3.46 -5.12 -6.39
CA VAL A 35 3.55 -5.41 -4.95
C VAL A 35 3.64 -4.14 -4.12
N ARG A 36 4.40 -3.13 -4.56
CA ARG A 36 4.49 -1.84 -3.87
C ARG A 36 3.20 -1.04 -3.92
N THR A 37 2.49 -1.07 -5.04
CA THR A 37 1.18 -0.43 -5.16
C THR A 37 0.19 -1.09 -4.20
N ILE A 38 0.13 -2.43 -4.16
CA ILE A 38 -0.72 -3.18 -3.23
C ILE A 38 -0.34 -2.84 -1.79
N SER A 39 0.96 -2.89 -1.46
CA SER A 39 1.45 -2.58 -0.11
C SER A 39 1.11 -1.16 0.35
N SER A 40 1.26 -0.16 -0.52
CA SER A 40 0.90 1.23 -0.20
C SER A 40 -0.62 1.40 -0.12
N SER A 41 -1.38 0.72 -0.99
CA SER A 41 -2.85 0.72 -0.96
C SER A 41 -3.38 0.19 0.37
N PHE A 42 -2.90 -0.97 0.83
CA PHE A 42 -3.25 -1.49 2.16
C PHE A 42 -2.84 -0.56 3.30
N ALA A 43 -1.72 0.15 3.17
CA ALA A 43 -1.30 1.13 4.16
C ALA A 43 -2.28 2.31 4.22
N ILE A 44 -2.66 2.86 3.06
CA ILE A 44 -3.60 3.99 2.94
C ILE A 44 -4.97 3.58 3.46
N THR A 45 -5.53 2.47 2.96
CA THR A 45 -6.87 2.02 3.38
C THR A 45 -6.88 1.62 4.86
N GLY A 46 -5.78 1.08 5.38
CA GLY A 46 -5.61 0.85 6.80
C GLY A 46 -5.62 2.15 7.62
N ALA A 47 -4.91 3.18 7.17
CA ALA A 47 -4.89 4.51 7.81
C ALA A 47 -6.29 5.13 7.84
N ASP A 48 -6.97 5.09 6.70
CA ASP A 48 -8.32 5.65 6.54
C ASP A 48 -9.31 4.91 7.42
N SER A 49 -9.19 3.58 7.54
CA SER A 49 -10.03 2.77 8.43
C SER A 49 -9.82 3.11 9.90
N VAL A 50 -8.57 3.32 10.33
CA VAL A 50 -8.28 3.74 11.71
C VAL A 50 -8.82 5.15 11.95
N THR A 51 -8.63 6.06 11.00
CA THR A 51 -9.14 7.44 11.09
C THR A 51 -10.66 7.47 11.21
N ASP A 52 -11.34 6.64 10.41
CA ASP A 52 -12.79 6.45 10.44
C ASP A 52 -13.27 5.87 11.78
N VAL A 53 -12.53 4.92 12.37
CA VAL A 53 -12.85 4.39 13.70
C VAL A 53 -12.60 5.44 14.79
N LEU A 54 -11.46 6.12 14.78
CA LEU A 54 -11.05 7.01 15.86
C LEU A 54 -11.88 8.29 15.88
N GLY A 55 -12.20 8.88 14.73
CA GLY A 55 -12.98 10.13 14.66
C GLY A 55 -12.40 11.26 15.53
N GLY A 56 -11.08 11.27 15.75
CA GLY A 56 -10.38 12.22 16.63
C GLY A 56 -10.30 11.82 18.11
N ALA A 57 -10.70 10.61 18.48
CA ALA A 57 -10.52 10.06 19.83
C ALA A 57 -9.04 9.89 20.18
N GLN A 58 -8.70 10.15 21.44
CA GLN A 58 -7.34 10.05 21.95
C GLN A 58 -6.97 8.62 22.34
N LEU A 59 -7.95 7.81 22.74
CA LEU A 59 -7.73 6.40 23.07
C LEU A 59 -8.74 5.50 22.35
N TRP A 60 -8.32 4.29 22.05
CA TRP A 60 -9.14 3.25 21.45
C TRP A 60 -9.02 1.95 22.25
N ALA A 61 -10.09 1.58 22.96
CA ALA A 61 -10.12 0.34 23.73
C ALA A 61 -10.73 -0.78 22.89
N VAL A 62 -9.90 -1.77 22.56
CA VAL A 62 -10.25 -2.91 21.70
C VAL A 62 -10.49 -4.17 22.53
N PRO A 63 -11.31 -5.12 22.03
CA PRO A 63 -11.60 -6.35 22.75
C PRO A 63 -10.37 -7.25 22.86
N ALA A 64 -10.42 -8.24 23.77
CA ALA A 64 -9.33 -9.20 23.99
C ALA A 64 -8.99 -10.04 22.74
N ALA A 65 -10.00 -10.33 21.91
CA ALA A 65 -9.80 -10.98 20.62
C ALA A 65 -9.15 -10.04 19.57
N GLY A 66 -9.16 -8.73 19.82
CA GLY A 66 -8.58 -7.71 18.95
C GLY A 66 -9.53 -7.20 17.87
N VAL A 67 -8.91 -6.61 16.87
CA VAL A 67 -9.57 -6.02 15.70
C VAL A 67 -8.76 -6.42 14.48
N HIS A 68 -9.45 -6.61 13.36
CA HIS A 68 -8.81 -6.87 12.09
C HIS A 68 -9.43 -6.00 11.00
N TYR A 69 -8.65 -5.75 9.95
CA TYR A 69 -9.17 -5.18 8.73
C TYR A 69 -9.70 -6.30 7.86
N ASP A 70 -10.98 -6.24 7.49
CA ASP A 70 -11.61 -7.18 6.59
C ASP A 70 -11.73 -6.56 5.19
N SER A 71 -11.04 -7.17 4.22
CA SER A 71 -11.00 -6.68 2.84
C SER A 71 -12.33 -6.81 2.09
N SER A 72 -13.25 -7.68 2.55
CA SER A 72 -14.56 -7.88 1.91
C SER A 72 -15.52 -6.73 2.21
N VAL A 73 -15.43 -6.18 3.42
CA VAL A 73 -16.24 -5.02 3.87
C VAL A 73 -15.47 -3.70 3.83
N GLN A 74 -14.16 -3.76 3.62
CA GLN A 74 -13.24 -2.62 3.51
C GLN A 74 -13.16 -1.74 4.77
N ALA A 75 -13.27 -2.37 5.95
CA ALA A 75 -13.27 -1.66 7.22
C ALA A 75 -12.62 -2.49 8.33
N LEU A 76 -12.31 -1.82 9.45
CA LEU A 76 -11.95 -2.48 10.70
C LEU A 76 -13.19 -3.10 11.36
N VAL A 77 -13.06 -4.36 11.79
CA VAL A 77 -14.09 -5.16 12.43
C VAL A 77 -13.58 -5.66 13.78
N ALA A 78 -14.47 -5.69 14.78
CA ALA A 78 -14.15 -6.22 16.10
C ALA A 78 -14.22 -7.74 16.11
N ASP A 79 -13.21 -8.38 16.72
CA ASP A 79 -13.13 -9.85 16.80
C ASP A 79 -13.78 -10.42 18.06
N GLY A 80 -14.34 -9.58 18.92
CA GLY A 80 -14.92 -10.02 20.18
C GLY A 80 -15.70 -8.94 20.91
N PRO A 81 -16.27 -9.31 22.07
CA PRO A 81 -17.17 -8.46 22.83
C PRO A 81 -16.47 -7.23 23.36
N VAL A 82 -17.18 -6.11 23.36
CA VAL A 82 -16.66 -4.82 23.81
C VAL A 82 -16.09 -4.95 25.24
N PRO A 83 -14.90 -4.39 25.53
CA PRO A 83 -14.37 -4.34 26.89
C PRO A 83 -15.35 -3.72 27.88
N ALA A 84 -15.46 -4.34 29.07
CA ALA A 84 -16.23 -3.80 30.17
C ALA A 84 -15.46 -2.64 30.83
N ILE A 85 -15.79 -1.41 30.47
CA ILE A 85 -15.22 -0.20 31.06
C ILE A 85 -16.32 0.66 31.66
N ASP A 86 -16.00 1.32 32.77
CA ASP A 86 -16.80 2.41 33.32
C ASP A 86 -15.98 3.69 33.22
N ALA A 87 -16.43 4.64 32.39
CA ALA A 87 -15.63 5.80 32.07
C ALA A 87 -15.56 6.76 33.28
N PRO A 88 -14.38 7.11 33.78
CA PRO A 88 -14.25 8.05 34.89
C PRO A 88 -14.80 9.43 34.51
N GLY A 89 -15.24 10.18 35.52
CA GLY A 89 -15.81 11.52 35.34
C GLY A 89 -14.89 12.45 34.54
N GLY A 90 -15.48 13.20 33.60
CA GLY A 90 -14.76 14.13 32.72
C GLY A 90 -14.23 13.48 31.43
N TRP A 91 -14.23 12.15 31.33
CA TRP A 91 -13.93 11.44 30.08
C TRP A 91 -15.22 11.15 29.33
N ARG A 92 -15.16 11.20 28.00
CA ARG A 92 -16.28 10.80 27.15
C ARG A 92 -15.90 9.53 26.41
N ALA A 93 -16.53 8.41 26.74
CA ALA A 93 -16.35 7.14 26.05
C ALA A 93 -17.59 6.85 25.20
N ILE A 94 -17.37 6.52 23.92
CA ILE A 94 -18.43 6.13 22.99
C ILE A 94 -18.27 4.65 22.69
N LYS A 95 -19.33 3.88 22.94
CA LYS A 95 -19.38 2.46 22.59
C LYS A 95 -19.79 2.33 21.13
N THR A 96 -19.07 1.54 20.38
CA THR A 96 -19.42 1.21 19.00
C THR A 96 -19.48 -0.30 18.87
N LEU A 97 -20.69 -0.84 18.71
CA LEU A 97 -20.83 -2.22 18.27
C LEU A 97 -20.32 -2.33 16.83
N SER A 98 -19.64 -3.42 16.50
CA SER A 98 -19.00 -3.60 15.20
C SER A 98 -19.03 -5.06 14.79
N GLY A 99 -19.37 -5.28 13.52
CA GLY A 99 -19.34 -6.57 12.88
C GLY A 99 -19.56 -6.43 11.37
N THR A 100 -19.93 -7.52 10.74
CA THR A 100 -20.27 -7.56 9.32
C THR A 100 -21.70 -8.03 9.13
N THR A 101 -22.32 -7.57 8.04
CA THR A 101 -23.62 -8.05 7.59
C THR A 101 -23.69 -8.00 6.07
N ASP A 102 -24.76 -8.51 5.49
CA ASP A 102 -25.02 -8.46 4.05
C ASP A 102 -26.19 -7.52 3.77
N ILE A 103 -26.01 -6.62 2.81
CA ILE A 103 -27.07 -5.76 2.28
C ILE A 103 -27.16 -6.01 0.78
N GLY A 104 -28.21 -6.72 0.36
CA GLY A 104 -28.48 -6.96 -1.06
C GLY A 104 -27.41 -7.81 -1.76
N GLY A 105 -26.82 -8.79 -1.07
CA GLY A 105 -25.73 -9.63 -1.58
C GLY A 105 -24.36 -8.97 -1.52
N THR A 106 -24.25 -7.78 -0.92
CA THR A 106 -22.99 -7.07 -0.73
C THR A 106 -22.61 -7.10 0.76
N PRO A 107 -21.44 -7.65 1.12
CA PRO A 107 -20.97 -7.63 2.49
C PRO A 107 -20.57 -6.20 2.89
N VAL A 108 -21.02 -5.76 4.06
CA VAL A 108 -20.75 -4.43 4.61
C VAL A 108 -20.34 -4.48 6.07
N SER A 109 -19.59 -3.47 6.51
CA SER A 109 -19.29 -3.27 7.93
C SER A 109 -20.50 -2.61 8.58
N LEU A 110 -21.05 -3.23 9.62
CA LEU A 110 -22.15 -2.67 10.40
C LEU A 110 -21.62 -2.16 11.73
N ARG A 111 -21.99 -0.92 12.07
CA ARG A 111 -21.67 -0.28 13.33
C ARG A 111 -22.94 0.16 14.07
N GLY A 112 -22.89 0.14 15.39
CA GLY A 112 -23.94 0.69 16.26
C GLY A 112 -23.60 2.09 16.74
N GLY A 113 -24.59 2.98 16.74
CA GLY A 113 -24.51 4.32 17.33
C GLY A 113 -25.78 4.72 18.06
N ASP A 114 -25.63 5.24 19.28
CA ASP A 114 -26.76 5.65 20.13
C ASP A 114 -27.47 6.92 19.62
N GLU A 115 -26.79 7.72 18.79
CA GLU A 115 -27.34 8.93 18.18
C GLU A 115 -28.12 8.65 16.88
N ILE A 116 -28.12 7.39 16.40
CA ILE A 116 -28.79 7.02 15.14
C ILE A 116 -30.24 6.61 15.42
N PRO A 117 -31.24 7.24 14.77
CA PRO A 117 -32.64 6.85 14.91
C PRO A 117 -32.92 5.43 14.40
N ASP A 118 -33.81 4.68 15.06
CA ASP A 118 -34.16 3.27 14.73
C ASP A 118 -34.67 3.02 13.30
N GLY A 119 -35.06 4.08 12.57
CA GLY A 119 -35.53 4.00 11.18
C GLY A 119 -34.50 4.43 10.13
N GLN A 120 -33.26 4.73 10.52
CA GLN A 120 -32.23 5.26 9.63
C GLN A 120 -30.97 4.40 9.64
N ALA A 121 -30.32 4.35 8.48
CA ALA A 121 -28.97 3.85 8.32
C ALA A 121 -28.10 4.99 7.81
N VAL A 122 -27.08 5.36 8.58
CA VAL A 122 -26.09 6.35 8.16
C VAL A 122 -24.95 5.61 7.44
N LEU A 123 -24.77 5.89 6.15
CA LEU A 123 -23.77 5.24 5.31
C LEU A 123 -22.61 6.20 5.06
N GLY A 124 -21.38 5.70 5.18
CA GLY A 124 -20.24 6.39 4.59
C GLY A 124 -20.35 6.46 3.06
N SER A 125 -19.78 7.48 2.45
CA SER A 125 -19.86 7.67 0.99
C SER A 125 -19.30 6.48 0.18
N GLY A 126 -18.30 5.76 0.70
CA GLY A 126 -17.68 4.61 0.04
C GLY A 126 -18.63 3.41 -0.03
N VAL A 127 -19.24 3.04 1.10
CA VAL A 127 -20.22 1.94 1.13
C VAL A 127 -21.50 2.28 0.37
N ALA A 128 -21.94 3.55 0.40
CA ALA A 128 -23.08 4.01 -0.40
C ALA A 128 -22.83 3.82 -1.91
N GLN A 129 -21.64 4.17 -2.39
CA GLN A 129 -21.25 3.97 -3.79
C GLN A 129 -21.17 2.49 -4.15
N ARG A 130 -20.62 1.64 -3.28
CA ARG A 130 -20.55 0.17 -3.50
C ARG A 130 -21.93 -0.48 -3.57
N LEU A 131 -22.86 -0.03 -2.74
CA LEU A 131 -24.25 -0.48 -2.75
C LEU A 131 -25.08 0.16 -3.87
N GLY A 132 -24.58 1.23 -4.50
CA GLY A 132 -25.31 1.99 -5.52
C GLY A 132 -26.52 2.76 -4.97
N VAL A 133 -26.46 3.19 -3.70
CA VAL A 133 -27.57 3.88 -2.99
C VAL A 133 -27.23 5.34 -2.71
N HIS A 134 -28.27 6.16 -2.57
CA HIS A 134 -28.21 7.59 -2.35
C HIS A 134 -29.07 8.01 -1.15
N ASP A 135 -28.96 9.28 -0.74
CA ASP A 135 -29.82 9.87 0.29
C ASP A 135 -31.31 9.66 -0.02
N GLY A 136 -32.04 9.14 0.96
CA GLY A 136 -33.47 8.88 0.86
C GLY A 136 -33.85 7.51 0.30
N ASP A 137 -32.88 6.74 -0.23
CA ASP A 137 -33.10 5.33 -0.59
C ASP A 137 -33.40 4.49 0.65
N ARG A 138 -33.75 3.22 0.46
CA ARG A 138 -33.94 2.28 1.57
C ARG A 138 -33.04 1.07 1.43
N VAL A 139 -32.46 0.65 2.54
CA VAL A 139 -31.68 -0.58 2.67
C VAL A 139 -32.30 -1.47 3.73
N SER A 140 -32.11 -2.78 3.60
CA SER A 140 -32.55 -3.75 4.59
C SER A 140 -31.34 -4.19 5.43
N VAL A 141 -31.42 -4.02 6.74
CA VAL A 141 -30.40 -4.47 7.70
C VAL A 141 -31.09 -5.38 8.71
N GLY A 142 -30.69 -6.66 8.74
CA GLY A 142 -31.43 -7.68 9.48
C GLY A 142 -32.87 -7.78 8.98
N SER A 143 -33.84 -7.63 9.88
CA SER A 143 -35.28 -7.64 9.55
C SER A 143 -35.88 -6.25 9.33
N GLN A 144 -35.09 -5.18 9.42
CA GLN A 144 -35.58 -3.80 9.35
C GLN A 144 -35.24 -3.15 8.01
N SER A 145 -36.18 -2.38 7.47
CA SER A 145 -35.94 -1.50 6.32
C SER A 145 -35.69 -0.08 6.81
N LEU A 146 -34.54 0.48 6.48
CA LEU A 146 -34.05 1.76 7.00
C LEU A 146 -33.90 2.78 5.87
N ALA A 147 -34.17 4.05 6.17
CA ALA A 147 -33.88 5.15 5.26
C ALA A 147 -32.38 5.45 5.25
N VAL A 148 -31.81 5.55 4.05
CA VAL A 148 -30.38 5.83 3.83
C VAL A 148 -30.12 7.31 4.03
N VAL A 149 -29.10 7.60 4.84
CA VAL A 149 -28.48 8.92 4.97
C VAL A 149 -26.99 8.76 4.75
N VAL A 150 -26.48 9.31 3.66
CA VAL A 150 -25.06 9.29 3.31
C VAL A 150 -24.37 10.45 4.02
N ARG A 151 -23.47 10.13 4.96
CA ARG A 151 -22.73 11.13 5.73
C ARG A 151 -21.32 10.63 6.04
N GLY A 152 -20.36 11.52 5.84
CA GLY A 152 -18.95 11.23 6.10
C GLY A 152 -18.32 10.37 5.01
N ALA A 153 -16.99 10.26 5.08
CA ALA A 153 -16.24 9.30 4.29
C ALA A 153 -16.28 7.92 5.00
N GLY A 154 -15.89 6.86 4.28
CA GLY A 154 -15.70 5.53 4.85
C GLY A 154 -16.63 4.46 4.30
N GLU A 155 -16.43 3.25 4.82
CA GLU A 155 -16.98 1.98 4.31
C GLU A 155 -17.97 1.33 5.29
N SER A 156 -18.40 2.07 6.31
CA SER A 156 -19.29 1.55 7.37
C SER A 156 -20.74 2.02 7.21
N VAL A 157 -21.65 1.13 7.58
CA VAL A 157 -23.09 1.38 7.74
C VAL A 157 -23.35 1.49 9.24
N THR A 158 -23.79 2.65 9.70
CA THR A 158 -24.10 2.88 11.12
C THR A 158 -25.61 2.88 11.33
N VAL A 159 -26.08 2.04 12.24
CA VAL A 159 -27.50 1.94 12.62
C VAL A 159 -27.66 2.15 14.12
N SER A 160 -28.90 2.19 14.61
CA SER A 160 -29.15 2.30 16.04
C SER A 160 -28.49 1.13 16.80
N THR A 161 -27.94 1.42 17.98
CA THR A 161 -27.30 0.39 18.83
C THR A 161 -28.19 -0.83 19.11
N PRO A 162 -29.51 -0.69 19.37
CA PRO A 162 -30.39 -1.85 19.50
C PRO A 162 -30.39 -2.74 18.26
N LEU A 163 -30.54 -2.18 17.06
CA LEU A 163 -30.52 -2.95 15.82
C LEU A 163 -29.15 -3.59 15.59
N ALA A 164 -28.06 -2.82 15.73
CA ALA A 164 -26.71 -3.34 15.56
C ALA A 164 -26.47 -4.56 16.45
N ARG A 165 -26.91 -4.52 17.72
CA ARG A 165 -26.78 -5.65 18.65
C ARG A 165 -27.50 -6.90 18.17
N THR A 166 -28.67 -6.78 17.54
CA THR A 166 -29.38 -7.95 17.01
C THR A 166 -28.66 -8.61 15.83
N VAL A 167 -27.82 -7.85 15.10
CA VAL A 167 -27.14 -8.34 13.90
C VAL A 167 -25.72 -8.80 14.21
N VAL A 168 -24.95 -8.01 14.96
CA VAL A 168 -23.51 -8.25 15.21
C VAL A 168 -23.20 -8.65 16.66
N GLY A 169 -24.22 -8.77 17.51
CA GLY A 169 -24.05 -9.14 18.92
C GLY A 169 -23.38 -8.04 19.74
N ASP A 170 -22.58 -8.45 20.72
CA ASP A 170 -21.87 -7.55 21.63
C ASP A 170 -20.46 -7.18 21.16
N ASN A 171 -20.10 -7.59 19.94
CA ASN A 171 -18.79 -7.30 19.35
C ASN A 171 -18.61 -5.80 19.13
N GLY A 172 -17.42 -5.27 19.40
CA GLY A 172 -17.16 -3.84 19.24
C GLY A 172 -15.98 -3.33 20.06
N TRP A 173 -15.89 -2.01 20.17
CA TRP A 173 -14.81 -1.30 20.85
C TRP A 173 -15.33 -0.01 21.50
N TRP A 174 -14.44 0.68 22.21
CA TRP A 174 -14.68 2.03 22.69
C TRP A 174 -13.73 3.02 22.06
N THR A 175 -14.24 4.17 21.64
CA THR A 175 -13.44 5.37 21.41
C THR A 175 -13.57 6.29 22.60
N VAL A 176 -12.44 6.82 23.08
CA VAL A 176 -12.41 7.61 24.31
C VAL A 176 -11.78 8.96 24.03
N PHE A 177 -12.50 9.99 24.44
CA PHE A 177 -12.12 11.38 24.34
C PHE A 177 -11.65 11.87 25.71
N ALA A 178 -10.47 12.48 25.73
CA ALA A 178 -9.86 13.03 26.92
C ALA A 178 -10.69 14.21 27.48
N PRO A 179 -10.55 14.52 28.79
CA PRO A 179 -11.10 15.74 29.36
C PRO A 179 -10.56 16.98 28.63
N THR A 180 -11.39 18.02 28.56
CA THR A 180 -11.06 19.25 27.84
C THR A 180 -9.73 19.85 28.32
N GLY A 181 -8.83 20.16 27.38
CA GLY A 181 -7.51 20.70 27.64
C GLY A 181 -6.41 19.66 27.90
N GLN A 182 -6.75 18.37 27.98
CA GLN A 182 -5.79 17.27 28.16
C GLN A 182 -5.57 16.44 26.89
N GLU A 183 -6.16 16.81 25.76
CA GLU A 183 -6.20 16.00 24.53
C GLU A 183 -4.83 15.68 23.94
N LYS A 184 -3.80 16.44 24.32
CA LYS A 184 -2.40 16.25 23.88
C LYS A 184 -1.49 15.65 24.96
N SER A 185 -2.05 15.27 26.11
CA SER A 185 -1.25 14.68 27.18
C SER A 185 -0.74 13.30 26.77
N ARG A 186 0.53 13.02 27.08
CA ARG A 186 1.17 11.72 26.82
C ARG A 186 0.88 10.67 27.89
N THR A 187 0.16 11.04 28.94
CA THR A 187 -0.20 10.16 30.06
C THR A 187 -1.65 9.70 29.99
N LEU A 188 -2.38 10.01 28.91
CA LEU A 188 -3.79 9.65 28.76
C LEU A 188 -3.99 8.14 28.83
N GLY A 189 -3.17 7.37 28.10
CA GLY A 189 -3.27 5.91 28.10
C GLY A 189 -3.12 5.32 29.49
N SER A 190 -2.08 5.72 30.24
CA SER A 190 -1.87 5.21 31.60
C SER A 190 -2.96 5.68 32.56
N ALA A 191 -3.33 6.97 32.54
CA ALA A 191 -4.32 7.52 33.46
C ALA A 191 -5.71 6.89 33.29
N PHE A 192 -6.16 6.73 32.03
CA PHE A 192 -7.43 6.06 31.75
C PHE A 192 -7.33 4.56 31.99
N GLY A 193 -6.24 3.92 31.57
CA GLY A 193 -6.00 2.48 31.75
C GLY A 193 -6.00 2.06 33.21
N ASP A 194 -5.35 2.82 34.09
CA ASP A 194 -5.34 2.59 35.54
C ASP A 194 -6.75 2.75 36.14
N ALA A 195 -7.55 3.69 35.62
CA ALA A 195 -8.91 3.93 36.10
C ALA A 195 -9.90 2.82 35.71
N VAL A 196 -9.73 2.22 34.52
CA VAL A 196 -10.65 1.18 34.00
C VAL A 196 -10.08 -0.24 34.08
N GLY A 197 -8.88 -0.41 34.62
CA GLY A 197 -8.23 -1.72 34.78
C GLY A 197 -7.79 -2.37 33.46
N LEU A 198 -7.48 -1.56 32.43
CA LEU A 198 -7.01 -2.05 31.13
C LEU A 198 -5.58 -1.60 30.88
N ARG A 199 -4.76 -2.49 30.31
CA ARG A 199 -3.41 -2.14 29.85
C ARG A 199 -3.50 -1.15 28.69
N SER A 200 -2.65 -0.12 28.71
CA SER A 200 -2.50 0.82 27.59
C SER A 200 -1.16 0.65 26.87
N THR A 201 -1.14 0.92 25.57
CA THR A 201 0.08 0.98 24.75
C THR A 201 -0.07 2.01 23.64
N SER A 202 1.01 2.70 23.29
CA SER A 202 1.07 3.55 22.08
C SER A 202 1.70 2.84 20.88
N ASP A 203 2.13 1.58 21.07
CA ASP A 203 2.66 0.73 20.02
C ASP A 203 1.52 -0.14 19.44
N PRO A 204 1.10 0.11 18.18
CA PRO A 204 0.03 -0.65 17.54
C PRO A 204 0.40 -2.10 17.20
N SER A 205 1.68 -2.48 17.31
CA SER A 205 2.12 -3.86 17.06
C SER A 205 1.81 -4.80 18.23
N VAL A 206 1.57 -4.25 19.42
CA VAL A 206 1.20 -5.00 20.62
C VAL A 206 -0.23 -5.49 20.46
N LYS A 207 -0.42 -6.81 20.47
CA LYS A 207 -1.74 -7.43 20.43
C LYS A 207 -2.35 -7.51 21.84
N PRO A 208 -3.69 -7.45 21.96
CA PRO A 208 -4.36 -7.76 23.21
C PRO A 208 -4.06 -9.19 23.66
N ASP A 209 -4.07 -9.42 24.97
CA ASP A 209 -4.04 -10.77 25.53
C ASP A 209 -5.39 -11.46 25.27
N PRO A 210 -5.45 -12.59 24.54
CA PRO A 210 -6.69 -13.30 24.26
C PRO A 210 -7.45 -13.75 25.52
N GLY A 211 -6.75 -13.97 26.64
CA GLY A 211 -7.36 -14.30 27.94
C GLY A 211 -7.63 -13.08 28.82
N GLY A 212 -7.26 -11.88 28.37
CA GLY A 212 -7.37 -10.64 29.12
C GLY A 212 -8.70 -9.92 28.95
N PRO A 213 -8.86 -8.74 29.58
CA PRO A 213 -10.07 -7.91 29.50
C PRO A 213 -10.14 -7.00 28.25
N GLY A 214 -9.05 -6.91 27.47
CA GLY A 214 -8.91 -5.99 26.34
C GLY A 214 -7.60 -5.20 26.38
N LEU A 215 -7.46 -4.24 25.48
CA LEU A 215 -6.26 -3.38 25.38
C LEU A 215 -6.67 -1.97 24.97
N ILE A 216 -6.02 -0.96 25.53
CA ILE A 216 -6.15 0.43 25.09
C ILE A 216 -4.98 0.79 24.19
N TYR A 217 -5.27 1.25 22.98
CA TYR A 217 -4.32 1.97 22.15
C TYR A 217 -4.38 3.47 22.47
N ASP A 218 -3.23 4.03 22.85
CA ASP A 218 -3.04 5.48 23.04
C ASP A 218 -2.58 6.10 21.72
N THR A 219 -3.45 6.91 21.11
CA THR A 219 -3.24 7.47 19.77
C THR A 219 -2.43 8.77 19.80
N VAL A 220 -2.28 9.37 20.99
CA VAL A 220 -1.58 10.64 21.24
C VAL A 220 -0.18 10.40 21.79
N GLY A 221 -0.05 9.35 22.61
CA GLY A 221 1.18 8.99 23.28
C GLY A 221 2.26 8.41 22.35
N GLY A 222 3.33 7.93 22.98
CA GLY A 222 4.46 7.29 22.31
C GLY A 222 5.59 8.23 21.93
N THR A 223 6.66 7.62 21.42
CA THR A 223 7.87 8.32 20.99
C THR A 223 8.01 8.26 19.47
N GLY A 224 8.64 9.28 18.90
CA GLY A 224 8.96 9.37 17.48
C GLY A 224 8.10 10.36 16.68
N PRO A 225 8.46 10.57 15.39
CA PRO A 225 7.82 11.58 14.53
C PRO A 225 6.54 11.08 13.85
N LEU A 226 6.23 9.78 13.92
CA LEU A 226 5.07 9.18 13.26
C LEU A 226 3.85 9.18 14.18
N THR A 227 2.70 9.52 13.61
CA THR A 227 1.38 9.43 14.27
C THR A 227 0.96 7.97 14.46
N PHE A 228 0.00 7.72 15.36
CA PHE A 228 -0.54 6.38 15.58
C PHE A 228 -1.11 5.76 14.29
N ASP A 229 -1.89 6.52 13.52
CA ASP A 229 -2.46 6.07 12.25
C ASP A 229 -1.35 5.61 11.28
N GLN A 230 -0.26 6.38 11.18
CA GLN A 230 0.89 6.03 10.34
C GLN A 230 1.60 4.76 10.82
N LYS A 231 1.78 4.59 12.14
CA LYS A 231 2.38 3.38 12.72
C LYS A 231 1.50 2.15 12.50
N PHE A 232 0.18 2.28 12.70
CA PHE A 232 -0.77 1.20 12.49
C PHE A 232 -0.85 0.80 11.00
N SER A 233 -0.86 1.78 10.11
CA SER A 233 -0.80 1.61 8.65
C SER A 233 0.45 0.87 8.19
N ALA A 234 1.59 1.16 8.82
CA ALA A 234 2.84 0.48 8.52
C ALA A 234 2.76 -1.02 8.79
N LEU A 235 1.98 -1.48 9.79
CA LEU A 235 1.78 -2.90 10.08
C LEU A 235 1.07 -3.62 8.93
N PHE A 236 0.06 -2.99 8.31
CA PHE A 236 -0.62 -3.55 7.14
C PHE A 236 0.32 -3.64 5.94
N SER A 237 1.08 -2.58 5.68
CA SER A 237 2.07 -2.55 4.58
C SER A 237 3.17 -3.61 4.74
N GLY A 238 3.60 -3.83 5.99
CA GLY A 238 4.62 -4.80 6.36
C GLY A 238 4.18 -6.22 6.03
N LYS A 239 2.92 -6.57 6.32
CA LYS A 239 2.37 -7.89 6.00
C LYS A 239 2.38 -8.20 4.51
N VAL A 240 2.09 -7.21 3.64
CA VAL A 240 2.14 -7.42 2.19
C VAL A 240 3.58 -7.63 1.73
N THR A 241 4.52 -6.82 2.23
CA THR A 241 5.93 -6.90 1.83
C THR A 241 6.59 -8.22 2.26
N SER A 242 6.24 -8.74 3.43
CA SER A 242 6.76 -10.03 3.93
C SER A 242 5.96 -11.24 3.47
N SER A 243 4.84 -11.04 2.77
CA SER A 243 4.01 -12.14 2.23
C SER A 243 4.70 -12.89 1.09
N THR A 244 4.13 -14.03 0.71
CA THR A 244 4.51 -14.79 -0.49
C THR A 244 4.53 -13.91 -1.74
N LEU A 245 3.60 -12.94 -1.88
CA LEU A 245 3.59 -11.99 -2.98
C LEU A 245 4.85 -11.11 -3.00
N GLY A 246 5.27 -10.66 -1.81
CA GLY A 246 6.52 -9.90 -1.63
C GLY A 246 7.75 -10.67 -2.10
N ILE A 247 7.86 -11.93 -1.70
CA ILE A 247 8.95 -12.82 -2.12
C ILE A 247 8.94 -13.05 -3.63
N ILE A 248 7.77 -13.32 -4.23
CA ILE A 248 7.62 -13.49 -5.68
C ILE A 248 8.07 -12.23 -6.43
N SER A 249 7.74 -11.05 -5.92
CA SER A 249 8.19 -9.79 -6.52
C SER A 249 9.71 -9.60 -6.44
N ILE A 250 10.34 -9.97 -5.32
CA ILE A 250 11.80 -9.92 -5.19
C ILE A 250 12.47 -10.86 -6.19
N ILE A 251 11.96 -12.09 -6.31
CA ILE A 251 12.47 -13.07 -7.29
C ILE A 251 12.30 -12.53 -8.72
N GLY A 252 11.13 -11.97 -9.04
CA GLY A 252 10.83 -11.36 -10.33
C GLY A 252 11.77 -10.20 -10.67
N LEU A 253 12.09 -9.34 -9.68
CA LEU A 253 13.06 -8.26 -9.84
C LEU A 253 14.45 -8.79 -10.16
N VAL A 254 14.94 -9.76 -9.38
CA VAL A 254 16.26 -10.38 -9.58
C VAL A 254 16.33 -11.02 -10.96
N LEU A 255 15.29 -11.75 -11.37
CA LEU A 255 15.25 -12.41 -12.67
C LEU A 255 15.25 -11.40 -13.82
N GLY A 256 14.43 -10.35 -13.76
CA GLY A 256 14.41 -9.34 -14.82
C GLY A 256 15.69 -8.51 -14.87
N PHE A 257 16.35 -8.28 -13.72
CA PHE A 257 17.69 -7.68 -13.69
C PHE A 257 18.74 -8.58 -14.38
N ILE A 258 18.73 -9.89 -14.10
CA ILE A 258 19.60 -10.86 -14.77
C ILE A 258 19.35 -10.85 -16.27
N ILE A 259 18.08 -10.92 -16.71
CA ILE A 259 17.70 -10.86 -18.13
C ILE A 259 18.23 -9.57 -18.78
N ALA A 260 18.11 -8.43 -18.11
CA ALA A 260 18.62 -7.16 -18.59
C ALA A 260 20.14 -7.19 -18.80
N VAL A 261 20.90 -7.62 -17.78
CA VAL A 261 22.36 -7.70 -17.83
C VAL A 261 22.82 -8.67 -18.92
N SER A 262 22.22 -9.86 -19.00
CA SER A 262 22.54 -10.86 -20.04
C SER A 262 22.27 -10.32 -21.44
N SER A 263 21.16 -9.61 -21.63
CA SER A 263 20.81 -8.99 -22.91
C SER A 263 21.78 -7.88 -23.31
N PHE A 264 22.14 -7.00 -22.37
CA PHE A 264 23.13 -5.94 -22.60
C PHE A 264 24.52 -6.52 -22.90
N LEU A 265 24.95 -7.54 -22.15
CA LEU A 265 26.24 -8.19 -22.38
C LEU A 265 26.31 -8.78 -23.79
N ALA A 266 25.26 -9.48 -24.23
CA ALA A 266 25.16 -9.99 -25.59
C ALA A 266 25.23 -8.86 -26.64
N ALA A 267 24.53 -7.74 -26.41
CA ALA A 267 24.57 -6.58 -27.30
C ALA A 267 25.97 -5.95 -27.42
N VAL A 268 26.71 -5.87 -26.32
CA VAL A 268 28.11 -5.38 -26.30
C VAL A 268 29.04 -6.32 -27.05
N GLN A 269 28.90 -7.64 -26.85
CA GLN A 269 29.74 -8.63 -27.51
C GLN A 269 29.58 -8.60 -29.04
N GLU A 270 28.36 -8.41 -29.53
CA GLU A 270 28.13 -8.35 -30.98
C GLU A 270 28.70 -7.11 -31.66
N ARG A 271 28.82 -6.01 -30.92
CA ARG A 271 29.44 -4.78 -31.42
C ARG A 271 30.91 -4.66 -31.01
N ARG A 272 31.50 -5.71 -30.43
CA ARG A 272 32.89 -5.72 -29.92
C ARG A 272 33.91 -5.21 -30.93
N ARG A 273 33.77 -5.60 -32.20
CA ARG A 273 34.65 -5.16 -33.28
C ARG A 273 34.52 -3.65 -33.56
N GLU A 274 33.31 -3.11 -33.49
CA GLU A 274 33.07 -1.67 -33.65
C GLU A 274 33.74 -0.89 -32.50
N PHE A 275 33.62 -1.37 -31.26
CA PHE A 275 34.31 -0.80 -30.10
C PHE A 275 35.84 -0.84 -30.26
N GLY A 276 36.38 -1.94 -30.81
CA GLY A 276 37.81 -2.09 -31.09
C GLY A 276 38.35 -1.07 -32.09
N ILE A 277 37.59 -0.78 -33.15
CA ILE A 277 37.96 0.22 -34.18
C ILE A 277 37.88 1.63 -33.60
N MET A 278 36.86 1.95 -32.81
CA MET A 278 36.72 3.30 -32.24
C MET A 278 37.76 3.57 -31.14
N SER A 279 38.10 2.54 -30.35
CA SER A 279 39.16 2.61 -29.35
C SER A 279 40.54 2.85 -29.98
N SER A 280 40.84 2.24 -31.13
CA SER A 280 42.13 2.46 -31.82
C SER A 280 42.28 3.85 -32.44
N ILE A 281 41.18 4.57 -32.67
CA ILE A 281 41.17 5.96 -33.16
C ILE A 281 41.15 6.97 -31.99
N GLY A 282 41.04 6.50 -30.74
CA GLY A 282 41.03 7.36 -29.54
C GLY A 282 39.63 7.86 -29.13
N LEU A 283 38.55 7.30 -29.69
CA LEU A 283 37.16 7.72 -29.43
C LEU A 283 36.45 6.85 -28.37
N ALA A 284 37.21 6.22 -27.47
CA ALA A 284 36.66 5.24 -26.52
C ALA A 284 35.60 5.84 -25.56
N ASP A 285 35.81 7.07 -25.10
CA ASP A 285 34.90 7.75 -24.17
C ASP A 285 33.57 8.13 -24.83
N GLU A 286 33.59 8.62 -26.06
CA GLU A 286 32.37 8.94 -26.82
C GLU A 286 31.48 7.72 -27.01
N VAL A 287 32.10 6.57 -27.29
CA VAL A 287 31.40 5.31 -27.46
C VAL A 287 30.73 4.83 -26.17
N LEU A 288 31.38 5.05 -25.02
CA LEU A 288 30.77 4.81 -23.73
C LEU A 288 29.52 5.69 -23.53
N TYR A 289 29.60 6.99 -23.85
CA TYR A 289 28.45 7.89 -23.76
C TYR A 289 27.30 7.48 -24.71
N PHE A 290 27.59 7.07 -25.94
CA PHE A 290 26.57 6.58 -26.88
C PHE A 290 25.85 5.35 -26.32
N PHE A 291 26.60 4.38 -25.80
CA PHE A 291 26.03 3.18 -25.22
C PHE A 291 25.21 3.48 -23.97
N LEU A 292 25.71 4.35 -23.09
CA LEU A 292 24.98 4.76 -21.88
C LEU A 292 23.63 5.42 -22.23
N VAL A 293 23.59 6.26 -23.26
CA VAL A 293 22.34 6.87 -23.74
C VAL A 293 21.40 5.84 -24.35
N GLU A 294 21.90 4.88 -25.15
CA GLU A 294 21.09 3.78 -25.70
C GLU A 294 20.46 2.94 -24.58
N SER A 295 21.26 2.54 -23.59
CA SER A 295 20.78 1.81 -22.41
C SER A 295 19.79 2.63 -21.61
N ALA A 296 20.03 3.93 -21.39
CA ALA A 296 19.09 4.80 -20.69
C ALA A 296 17.72 4.84 -21.37
N VAL A 297 17.67 4.90 -22.71
CA VAL A 297 16.42 4.86 -23.47
C VAL A 297 15.69 3.52 -23.26
N VAL A 298 16.41 2.40 -23.26
CA VAL A 298 15.84 1.07 -22.98
C VAL A 298 15.25 1.01 -21.57
N PHE A 299 15.98 1.48 -20.56
CA PHE A 299 15.49 1.50 -19.16
C PHE A 299 14.28 2.40 -18.97
N VAL A 300 14.26 3.59 -19.59
CA VAL A 300 13.11 4.50 -19.53
C VAL A 300 11.90 3.89 -20.23
N ALA A 301 12.07 3.29 -21.41
CA ALA A 301 10.98 2.61 -22.12
C ALA A 301 10.41 1.45 -21.29
N ALA A 302 11.29 0.61 -20.73
CA ALA A 302 10.89 -0.49 -19.87
C ALA A 302 10.19 -0.04 -18.60
N TYR A 303 10.63 1.07 -18.00
CA TYR A 303 9.99 1.68 -16.84
C TYR A 303 8.57 2.14 -17.17
N VAL A 304 8.39 2.90 -18.25
CA VAL A 304 7.07 3.38 -18.67
C VAL A 304 6.14 2.20 -18.92
N VAL A 305 6.59 1.21 -19.70
CA VAL A 305 5.78 0.01 -19.98
C VAL A 305 5.45 -0.72 -18.68
N GLY A 306 6.45 -1.01 -17.85
CA GLY A 306 6.28 -1.79 -16.62
C GLY A 306 5.38 -1.12 -15.58
N VAL A 307 5.47 0.19 -15.42
CA VAL A 307 4.63 0.95 -14.49
C VAL A 307 3.18 1.04 -14.98
N LEU A 308 2.97 1.22 -16.28
CA LEU A 308 1.63 1.23 -16.87
C LEU A 308 0.97 -0.15 -16.77
N THR A 309 1.69 -1.22 -17.11
CA THR A 309 1.18 -2.60 -16.97
C THR A 309 0.88 -2.94 -15.52
N ALA A 310 1.70 -2.47 -14.57
CA ALA A 310 1.42 -2.64 -13.14
C ALA A 310 0.15 -1.93 -12.70
N GLY A 311 -0.07 -0.69 -13.14
CA GLY A 311 -1.28 0.08 -12.82
C GLY A 311 -2.54 -0.61 -13.34
N VAL A 312 -2.52 -1.05 -14.61
CA VAL A 312 -3.62 -1.81 -15.21
C VAL A 312 -3.86 -3.13 -14.47
N ALA A 313 -2.79 -3.87 -14.15
CA ALA A 313 -2.91 -5.14 -13.44
C ALA A 313 -3.53 -4.97 -12.05
N VAL A 314 -3.09 -3.99 -11.25
CA VAL A 314 -3.65 -3.74 -9.92
C VAL A 314 -5.11 -3.31 -10.01
N TRP A 315 -5.45 -2.45 -10.95
CA TRP A 315 -6.81 -1.93 -11.10
C TRP A 315 -7.80 -3.03 -11.51
N LEU A 316 -7.38 -3.97 -12.37
CA LEU A 316 -8.24 -5.08 -12.80
C LEU A 316 -8.35 -6.19 -11.76
N VAL A 317 -7.27 -6.49 -11.03
CA VAL A 317 -7.23 -7.65 -10.12
C VAL A 317 -7.76 -7.31 -8.73
N ILE A 318 -7.51 -6.10 -8.22
CA ILE A 318 -7.92 -5.69 -6.88
C ILE A 318 -8.50 -4.26 -6.90
N PRO A 319 -9.63 -4.03 -7.59
CA PRO A 319 -10.19 -2.69 -7.79
C PRO A 319 -10.52 -1.99 -6.46
N GLY A 320 -10.91 -2.75 -5.43
CA GLY A 320 -11.37 -2.21 -4.16
C GLY A 320 -10.31 -1.49 -3.32
N ILE A 321 -9.01 -1.76 -3.54
CA ILE A 321 -7.91 -1.05 -2.84
C ILE A 321 -7.02 -0.27 -3.80
N ALA A 322 -7.27 -0.33 -5.11
CA ALA A 322 -6.41 0.30 -6.10
C ALA A 322 -6.50 1.83 -6.02
N THR A 323 -5.50 2.48 -5.39
CA THR A 323 -5.44 3.94 -5.32
C THR A 323 -4.40 4.51 -6.30
N PRO A 324 -4.73 5.58 -7.06
CA PRO A 324 -3.75 6.25 -7.92
C PRO A 324 -2.54 6.78 -7.17
N VAL A 325 -2.74 7.20 -5.91
CA VAL A 325 -1.67 7.67 -5.02
C VAL A 325 -0.68 6.56 -4.70
N ALA A 326 -1.14 5.36 -4.35
CA ALA A 326 -0.26 4.22 -4.11
C ALA A 326 0.54 3.84 -5.35
N TRP A 327 -0.09 3.86 -6.52
CA TRP A 327 0.58 3.57 -7.79
C TRP A 327 1.65 4.61 -8.11
N LEU A 328 1.37 5.91 -7.93
CA LEU A 328 2.35 6.98 -8.12
C LEU A 328 3.52 6.87 -7.13
N GLN A 329 3.26 6.55 -5.86
CA GLN A 329 4.31 6.33 -4.88
C GLN A 329 5.20 5.15 -5.27
N ALA A 330 4.60 4.02 -5.68
CA ALA A 330 5.34 2.86 -6.15
C ALA A 330 6.16 3.17 -7.42
N ALA A 331 5.56 3.87 -8.38
CA ALA A 331 6.21 4.31 -9.60
C ALA A 331 7.41 5.23 -9.30
N GLY A 332 7.24 6.22 -8.42
CA GLY A 332 8.30 7.13 -8.00
C GLY A 332 9.44 6.41 -7.26
N MET A 333 9.10 5.46 -6.40
CA MET A 333 10.10 4.63 -5.70
C MET A 333 10.95 3.84 -6.71
N VAL A 334 10.31 3.17 -7.68
CA VAL A 334 11.03 2.40 -8.72
C VAL A 334 11.85 3.31 -9.63
N ALA A 335 11.35 4.51 -9.97
CA ALA A 335 12.08 5.49 -10.76
C ALA A 335 13.41 5.88 -10.10
N GLY A 336 13.44 5.98 -8.77
CA GLY A 336 14.65 6.26 -7.99
C GLY A 336 15.79 5.25 -8.20
N PHE A 337 15.48 4.02 -8.62
CA PHE A 337 16.49 2.98 -8.90
C PHE A 337 17.00 2.99 -10.34
N LEU A 338 16.35 3.70 -11.27
CA LEU A 338 16.74 3.73 -12.68
C LEU A 338 18.19 4.20 -12.91
N PRO A 339 18.69 5.26 -12.23
CA PRO A 339 20.08 5.67 -12.39
C PRO A 339 21.04 4.54 -12.00
N ALA A 340 20.83 3.90 -10.85
CA ALA A 340 21.66 2.80 -10.37
C ALA A 340 21.62 1.60 -11.33
N MET A 341 20.43 1.20 -11.80
CA MET A 341 20.29 0.10 -12.77
C MET A 341 20.94 0.42 -14.11
N SER A 342 20.82 1.66 -14.59
CA SER A 342 21.44 2.09 -15.84
C SER A 342 22.97 2.06 -15.75
N ILE A 343 23.53 2.46 -14.61
CA ILE A 343 24.97 2.41 -14.37
C ILE A 343 25.42 0.95 -14.27
N VAL A 344 24.82 0.15 -13.39
CA VAL A 344 25.27 -1.24 -13.18
C VAL A 344 25.06 -2.11 -14.43
N GLY A 345 23.89 -1.99 -15.06
CA GLY A 345 23.51 -2.82 -16.22
C GLY A 345 24.24 -2.45 -17.51
N ALA A 346 24.62 -1.18 -17.70
CA ALA A 346 25.25 -0.72 -18.93
C ALA A 346 26.76 -0.42 -18.80
N LEU A 347 27.18 0.19 -17.70
CA LEU A 347 28.57 0.64 -17.52
C LEU A 347 29.52 -0.52 -17.26
N ILE A 348 29.12 -1.50 -16.42
CA ILE A 348 30.00 -2.61 -16.03
C ILE A 348 30.40 -3.45 -17.24
N PRO A 349 29.47 -3.91 -18.13
CA PRO A 349 29.85 -4.67 -19.32
C PRO A 349 30.78 -3.91 -20.26
N VAL A 350 30.52 -2.62 -20.49
CA VAL A 350 31.31 -1.79 -21.41
C VAL A 350 32.69 -1.50 -20.85
N HIS A 351 32.78 -1.14 -19.57
CA HIS A 351 34.07 -0.87 -18.93
C HIS A 351 34.97 -2.10 -18.95
N ARG A 352 34.42 -3.29 -18.64
CA ARG A 352 35.16 -4.56 -18.77
C ARG A 352 35.59 -4.85 -20.20
N LEU A 353 34.82 -4.45 -21.20
CA LEU A 353 35.19 -4.64 -22.61
C LEU A 353 36.36 -3.73 -23.01
N LEU A 354 36.31 -2.44 -22.62
CA LEU A 354 37.31 -1.42 -22.95
C LEU A 354 38.66 -1.63 -22.26
N GLN A 355 38.71 -2.40 -21.17
CA GLN A 355 39.97 -2.79 -20.51
C GLN A 355 40.78 -3.81 -21.33
N ASN A 356 40.18 -4.48 -22.33
CA ASN A 356 40.93 -5.40 -23.20
C ASN A 356 41.73 -4.62 -24.25
N ARG A 357 42.89 -5.14 -24.66
CA ARG A 357 43.71 -4.47 -25.68
C ARG A 357 42.95 -4.41 -27.01
N PRO A 358 43.05 -3.31 -27.79
CA PRO A 358 42.33 -3.16 -29.05
C PRO A 358 42.56 -4.31 -30.04
N VAL A 359 43.77 -4.88 -30.03
CA VAL A 359 44.13 -6.04 -30.87
C VAL A 359 43.32 -7.29 -30.52
N ASP A 360 43.00 -7.51 -29.24
CA ASP A 360 42.22 -8.66 -28.77
C ASP A 360 40.72 -8.51 -29.09
N LEU A 361 40.24 -7.26 -29.18
CA LEU A 361 38.86 -6.96 -29.61
C LEU A 361 38.65 -7.21 -31.10
N LEU A 362 39.72 -7.16 -31.90
CA LEU A 362 39.69 -7.35 -33.36
C LEU A 362 40.04 -8.78 -33.80
N GLY A 363 40.78 -9.53 -32.97
CA GLY A 363 41.32 -10.86 -33.30
C GLY A 363 40.46 -12.06 -32.93
N ALA A 364 39.41 -11.89 -32.10
CA ALA A 364 38.53 -12.99 -31.72
C ALA A 364 37.61 -13.40 -32.89
N ARG A 365 37.79 -14.61 -33.43
CA ARG A 365 36.94 -15.24 -34.45
C ARG A 365 35.71 -15.90 -33.86
#